data_AF-A0AAI8MM24-F1
#
_entry.id   AF-A0AAI8MM24-F1
#
_cell.length_a   1.000
_cell.length_b   1.000
_cell.length_c   1.000
_cell.angle_alpha   90.00
_cell.angle_beta   90.00
_cell.angle_gamma   90.00
#
_symmetry.space_group_name_H-M   'P 1'
#
loop_
_entity.id
_entity.type
_entity.pdbx_description
1 polymer ?
#
loop_
_entity_poly.entity_id
_entity_poly.type
_entity_poly.pdbx_seq_one_letter_code
_entity_poly.pdbx_strand_id
1 'polypeptide(L)'
;MLEFFDFLNHKQKSVNPLKLRSGDEFQEMAEAINENEETIQHNLLKDIKSLQDFFQAVEGIKQGHSHLQIQTNANNPQLTQLGALFNKMLTSPDENVSRVLEILKRYADNDFQKQESGSAQNLQGELQAMNEGVGHLGEEIRKMFFTSLDFAKSLNIKAKELEDSVMVMSESTQKSLEETANAVREIAESMQGVDSKAQEVVQQSDDIKKILGFIAEIADQTNLLALNAAIEAARAGEYGRSVAVIADEVRNLAERTQKSLGEIGASVNLLVQSINDMGESIKVQMEGIEHINEALLP
;
A
#
# COMPACT_ATOMS: atom_id res chain seq x y z
N MET A 1 -86.24 18.24 -29.06
CA MET A 1 -85.85 18.14 -30.49
C MET A 1 -84.67 19.02 -30.92
N LEU A 2 -84.79 20.32 -31.26
CA LEU A 2 -83.60 21.10 -31.69
C LEU A 2 -82.51 21.13 -30.61
N GLU A 3 -82.92 21.34 -29.37
CA GLU A 3 -82.06 21.25 -28.19
C GLU A 3 -81.39 19.87 -28.03
N PHE A 4 -82.11 18.77 -28.28
CA PHE A 4 -81.53 17.43 -28.22
C PHE A 4 -80.41 17.24 -29.26
N PHE A 5 -80.61 17.74 -30.49
CA PHE A 5 -79.54 17.74 -31.49
C PHE A 5 -78.39 18.66 -31.13
N ASP A 6 -78.64 19.81 -30.48
CA ASP A 6 -77.57 20.67 -29.98
C ASP A 6 -76.77 19.99 -28.85
N PHE A 7 -77.41 19.16 -28.00
CA PHE A 7 -76.72 18.32 -27.02
C PHE A 7 -75.86 17.24 -27.70
N LEU A 8 -76.42 16.49 -28.66
CA LEU A 8 -75.67 15.49 -29.43
C LEU A 8 -74.49 16.09 -30.20
N ASN A 9 -74.62 17.33 -30.67
CA ASN A 9 -73.55 18.08 -31.34
C ASN A 9 -72.62 18.83 -30.36
N HIS A 10 -72.71 18.55 -29.06
CA HIS A 10 -71.89 19.15 -28.00
C HIS A 10 -71.99 20.69 -27.87
N LYS A 11 -73.05 21.30 -28.40
CA LYS A 11 -73.30 22.75 -28.28
C LYS A 11 -73.95 23.13 -26.95
N GLN A 12 -74.57 22.16 -26.26
CA GLN A 12 -75.12 22.34 -24.92
C GLN A 12 -74.94 21.10 -24.05
N LYS A 13 -75.00 21.28 -22.72
CA LYS A 13 -74.67 20.24 -21.73
C LYS A 13 -75.88 19.41 -21.25
N SER A 14 -77.09 19.85 -21.55
CA SER A 14 -78.34 19.20 -21.13
C SER A 14 -79.47 19.51 -22.10
N VAL A 15 -80.51 18.68 -22.08
CA VAL A 15 -81.71 18.85 -22.90
C VAL A 15 -82.88 19.21 -22.00
N ASN A 16 -83.64 20.25 -22.35
CA ASN A 16 -84.86 20.57 -21.58
C ASN A 16 -86.03 19.70 -22.07
N PRO A 17 -86.88 19.20 -21.14
CA PRO A 17 -88.04 18.41 -21.53
C PRO A 17 -89.03 19.20 -22.41
N LEU A 18 -89.56 18.53 -23.44
CA LEU A 18 -90.69 19.02 -24.21
C LEU A 18 -91.92 19.18 -23.30
N LYS A 19 -92.57 20.36 -23.34
CA LYS A 19 -93.75 20.67 -22.53
C LYS A 19 -95.00 20.76 -23.41
N LEU A 20 -95.81 19.70 -23.41
CA LEU A 20 -97.12 19.66 -24.06
C LEU A 20 -98.21 19.45 -22.99
N ARG A 21 -99.36 20.13 -23.13
CA ARG A 21 -100.49 20.11 -22.16
C ARG A 21 -101.81 19.97 -22.91
N SER A 22 -102.00 18.84 -23.57
CA SER A 22 -103.17 18.59 -24.43
C SER A 22 -103.96 17.34 -24.01
N GLY A 23 -103.40 16.43 -23.21
CA GLY A 23 -104.06 15.19 -22.78
C GLY A 23 -104.38 14.22 -23.92
N ASP A 24 -103.77 14.43 -25.09
CA ASP A 24 -103.98 13.68 -26.33
C ASP A 24 -102.71 12.87 -26.67
N GLU A 25 -102.75 12.18 -27.81
CA GLU A 25 -101.68 11.31 -28.29
C GLU A 25 -100.34 12.07 -28.49
N PHE A 26 -100.38 13.39 -28.68
CA PHE A 26 -99.18 14.21 -28.78
C PHE A 26 -98.50 14.42 -27.42
N GLN A 27 -99.24 14.41 -26.32
CA GLN A 27 -98.65 14.45 -24.98
C GLN A 27 -97.93 13.12 -24.67
N GLU A 28 -98.54 11.98 -24.99
CA GLU A 28 -97.91 10.66 -24.80
C GLU A 28 -96.62 10.54 -25.63
N MET A 29 -96.63 11.02 -26.88
CA MET A 29 -95.43 11.09 -27.71
C MET A 29 -94.35 11.99 -27.10
N ALA A 30 -94.73 13.12 -26.50
CA ALA A 30 -93.78 14.04 -25.87
C ALA A 30 -93.12 13.43 -24.64
N GLU A 31 -93.89 12.71 -23.81
CA GLU A 31 -93.40 11.99 -22.64
C GLU A 31 -92.43 10.87 -23.05
N ALA A 32 -92.79 10.06 -24.06
CA ALA A 32 -91.91 9.02 -24.59
C ALA A 32 -90.62 9.58 -25.24
N ILE A 33 -90.70 10.74 -25.91
CA ILE A 33 -89.50 11.42 -26.44
C ILE A 33 -88.64 11.92 -25.27
N ASN A 34 -89.22 12.54 -24.25
CA ASN A 34 -88.47 13.03 -23.09
C ASN A 34 -87.74 11.89 -22.36
N GLU A 35 -88.38 10.74 -22.15
CA GLU A 35 -87.77 9.56 -21.52
C GLU A 35 -86.58 9.02 -22.35
N ASN A 36 -86.73 8.99 -23.68
CA ASN A 36 -85.65 8.60 -24.58
C ASN A 36 -84.51 9.64 -24.60
N GLU A 37 -84.83 10.94 -24.64
CA GLU A 37 -83.84 12.03 -24.57
C GLU A 37 -83.04 11.95 -23.25
N GLU A 38 -83.70 11.71 -22.11
CA GLU A 38 -83.05 11.53 -20.80
C GLU A 38 -82.17 10.27 -20.75
N THR A 39 -82.68 9.15 -21.26
CA THR A 39 -81.92 7.89 -21.32
C THR A 39 -80.66 8.03 -22.17
N ILE A 40 -80.78 8.65 -23.35
CA ILE A 40 -79.64 8.89 -24.25
C ILE A 40 -78.64 9.86 -23.60
N GLN A 41 -79.11 10.93 -22.97
CA GLN A 41 -78.26 11.88 -22.26
C GLN A 41 -77.47 11.20 -21.13
N HIS A 42 -78.14 10.41 -20.28
CA HIS A 42 -77.51 9.68 -19.19
C HIS A 42 -76.46 8.68 -19.68
N ASN A 43 -76.78 7.93 -20.73
CA ASN A 43 -75.88 6.94 -21.32
C ASN A 43 -74.65 7.62 -21.97
N LEU A 44 -74.84 8.73 -22.67
CA LEU A 44 -73.74 9.49 -23.27
C LEU A 44 -72.81 10.09 -22.20
N LEU A 45 -73.37 10.56 -21.08
CA LEU A 45 -72.56 11.06 -19.96
C LEU A 45 -71.72 9.94 -19.31
N LYS A 46 -72.26 8.72 -19.18
CA LYS A 46 -71.50 7.54 -18.73
C LYS A 46 -70.37 7.19 -19.68
N ASP A 47 -70.61 7.26 -20.98
CA ASP A 47 -69.60 7.01 -22.02
C ASP A 47 -68.48 8.07 -21.98
N ILE A 48 -68.83 9.35 -21.87
CA ILE A 48 -67.87 10.46 -21.73
C ILE A 48 -67.01 10.30 -20.48
N LYS A 49 -67.62 9.92 -19.34
CA LYS A 49 -66.88 9.67 -18.10
C LYS A 49 -65.88 8.52 -18.28
N SER A 50 -66.32 7.42 -18.91
CA SER A 50 -65.43 6.29 -19.19
C SER A 50 -64.25 6.71 -20.09
N LEU A 51 -64.49 7.55 -21.11
CA LEU A 51 -63.41 8.14 -21.93
C LEU A 51 -62.42 8.98 -21.11
N GLN A 52 -62.90 9.74 -20.13
CA GLN A 52 -62.02 10.47 -19.22
C GLN A 52 -61.14 9.54 -18.39
N ASP A 53 -61.68 8.40 -17.93
CA ASP A 53 -60.91 7.40 -17.20
C ASP A 53 -59.79 6.80 -18.08
N PHE A 54 -60.03 6.58 -19.39
CA PHE A 54 -58.97 6.19 -20.34
C PHE A 54 -57.88 7.25 -20.46
N PHE A 55 -58.25 8.54 -20.61
CA PHE A 55 -57.26 9.61 -20.72
C PHE A 55 -56.39 9.71 -19.46
N GLN A 56 -56.99 9.56 -18.28
CA GLN A 56 -56.24 9.55 -17.02
C GLN A 56 -55.28 8.36 -16.94
N ALA A 57 -55.71 7.17 -17.37
CA ALA A 57 -54.83 6.00 -17.42
C ALA A 57 -53.65 6.21 -18.37
N VAL A 58 -53.89 6.73 -19.59
CA VAL A 58 -52.81 7.03 -20.55
C VAL A 58 -51.83 8.06 -20.00
N GLU A 59 -52.32 9.10 -19.33
CA GLU A 59 -51.47 10.10 -18.68
C GLU A 59 -50.63 9.48 -17.55
N GLY A 60 -51.21 8.58 -16.76
CA GLY A 60 -50.50 7.83 -15.74
C GLY A 60 -49.38 6.94 -16.32
N ILE A 61 -49.65 6.22 -17.42
CA ILE A 61 -48.63 5.40 -18.10
C ILE A 61 -47.48 6.28 -18.60
N LYS A 62 -47.80 7.44 -19.19
CA LYS A 62 -46.79 8.41 -19.65
C LYS A 62 -45.89 8.89 -18.51
N GLN A 63 -46.41 8.95 -17.29
CA GLN A 63 -45.67 9.30 -16.07
C GLN A 63 -44.91 8.11 -15.45
N GLY A 64 -45.02 6.92 -16.03
CA GLY A 64 -44.34 5.71 -15.55
C GLY A 64 -45.16 4.89 -14.53
N HIS A 65 -46.44 5.21 -14.32
CA HIS A 65 -47.32 4.41 -13.49
C HIS A 65 -47.80 3.17 -14.26
N SER A 66 -47.34 1.99 -13.85
CA SER A 66 -47.77 0.71 -14.43
C SER A 66 -49.02 0.14 -13.77
N HIS A 67 -49.25 0.46 -12.50
CA HIS A 67 -50.35 -0.07 -11.71
C HIS A 67 -51.64 0.74 -11.91
N LEU A 68 -52.21 0.65 -13.11
CA LEU A 68 -53.41 1.39 -13.51
C LEU A 68 -54.51 0.43 -13.96
N GLN A 69 -55.74 0.73 -13.56
CA GLN A 69 -56.94 0.00 -13.97
C GLN A 69 -58.02 0.98 -14.42
N ILE A 70 -58.61 0.69 -15.57
CA ILE A 70 -59.69 1.47 -16.15
C ILE A 70 -61.01 0.83 -15.71
N GLN A 71 -61.78 1.56 -14.91
CA GLN A 71 -63.11 1.15 -14.46
C GLN A 71 -64.18 1.70 -15.41
N THR A 72 -64.50 0.98 -16.48
CA THR A 72 -65.52 1.42 -17.43
C THR A 72 -66.94 1.16 -16.91
N ASN A 73 -67.79 2.19 -16.88
CA ASN A 73 -69.24 2.08 -16.66
C ASN A 73 -70.02 2.61 -17.87
N ALA A 74 -69.42 2.45 -19.06
CA ALA A 74 -69.95 2.89 -20.33
C ALA A 74 -71.22 2.09 -20.67
N ASN A 75 -72.20 2.77 -21.26
CA ASN A 75 -73.35 2.10 -21.85
C ASN A 75 -72.99 1.55 -23.25
N ASN A 76 -71.97 2.13 -23.89
CA ASN A 76 -71.45 1.66 -25.15
C ASN A 76 -70.61 0.36 -24.97
N PRO A 77 -71.02 -0.77 -25.58
CA PRO A 77 -70.33 -2.05 -25.41
C PRO A 77 -68.91 -2.08 -25.99
N GLN A 78 -68.63 -1.28 -27.03
CA GLN A 78 -67.28 -1.15 -27.59
C GLN A 78 -66.33 -0.43 -26.63
N LEU A 79 -66.81 0.56 -25.88
CA LEU A 79 -66.00 1.23 -24.83
C LEU A 79 -65.70 0.29 -23.66
N THR A 80 -66.66 -0.54 -23.26
CA THR A 80 -66.45 -1.58 -22.23
C THR A 80 -65.42 -2.62 -22.71
N GLN A 81 -65.52 -3.08 -23.96
CA GLN A 81 -64.54 -4.00 -24.54
C GLN A 81 -63.14 -3.38 -24.62
N LEU A 82 -63.05 -2.10 -25.01
CA LEU A 82 -61.79 -1.36 -25.04
C LEU A 82 -61.15 -1.28 -23.64
N GLY A 83 -61.95 -1.09 -22.59
CA GLY A 83 -61.49 -1.05 -21.20
C GLY A 83 -60.87 -2.36 -20.77
N ALA A 84 -61.55 -3.47 -21.09
CA ALA A 84 -61.03 -4.80 -20.82
C ALA A 84 -59.71 -5.09 -21.57
N LEU A 85 -59.60 -4.67 -22.83
CA LEU A 85 -58.36 -4.81 -23.62
C LEU A 85 -57.21 -3.99 -23.05
N PHE A 86 -57.48 -2.74 -22.64
CA PHE A 86 -56.48 -1.90 -21.98
C PHE A 86 -56.02 -2.50 -20.66
N ASN A 87 -56.94 -2.94 -19.80
CA ASN A 87 -56.57 -3.57 -18.53
C ASN A 87 -55.69 -4.81 -18.74
N LYS A 88 -56.00 -5.64 -19.75
CA LYS A 88 -55.17 -6.79 -20.12
C LYS A 88 -53.79 -6.39 -20.65
N MET A 89 -53.70 -5.30 -21.41
CA MET A 89 -52.42 -4.74 -21.89
C MET A 89 -51.56 -4.26 -20.71
N LEU A 90 -52.17 -3.62 -19.71
CA LEU A 90 -51.47 -3.02 -18.56
C LEU A 90 -50.94 -4.05 -17.56
N THR A 91 -51.55 -5.25 -17.50
CA THR A 91 -51.13 -6.30 -16.55
C THR A 91 -49.67 -6.74 -16.76
N SER A 92 -49.25 -6.95 -18.01
CA SER A 92 -47.91 -7.49 -18.31
C SER A 92 -46.78 -6.52 -17.93
N PRO A 93 -46.80 -5.23 -18.33
CA PRO A 93 -45.82 -4.26 -17.86
C PRO A 93 -45.80 -4.11 -16.33
N ASP A 94 -46.96 -4.13 -15.67
CA ASP A 94 -47.07 -3.95 -14.21
C ASP A 94 -46.35 -5.07 -13.43
N GLU A 95 -46.64 -6.33 -13.75
CA GLU A 95 -46.00 -7.48 -13.11
C GLU A 95 -44.48 -7.49 -13.31
N ASN A 96 -44.03 -7.12 -14.51
CA ASN A 96 -42.62 -7.19 -14.88
C ASN A 96 -41.80 -6.03 -14.30
N VAL A 97 -42.33 -4.80 -14.33
CA VAL A 97 -41.69 -3.65 -13.68
C VAL A 97 -41.62 -3.88 -12.17
N SER A 98 -42.71 -4.33 -11.55
CA SER A 98 -42.74 -4.65 -10.12
C SER A 98 -41.68 -5.69 -9.74
N ARG A 99 -41.52 -6.74 -10.55
CA ARG A 99 -40.50 -7.77 -10.34
C ARG A 99 -39.09 -7.24 -10.44
N VAL A 100 -38.78 -6.44 -11.48
CA VAL A 100 -37.44 -5.86 -11.63
C VAL A 100 -37.12 -4.93 -10.46
N LEU A 101 -38.08 -4.11 -10.03
CA LEU A 101 -37.93 -3.27 -8.85
C LEU A 101 -37.68 -4.09 -7.58
N GLU A 102 -38.35 -5.23 -7.41
CA GLU A 102 -38.10 -6.14 -6.29
C GLU A 102 -36.67 -6.72 -6.31
N ILE A 103 -36.17 -7.13 -7.48
CA ILE A 103 -34.79 -7.63 -7.62
C ILE A 103 -33.79 -6.52 -7.30
N LEU A 104 -34.00 -5.32 -7.84
CA LEU A 104 -33.13 -4.18 -7.54
C LEU A 104 -33.16 -3.80 -6.07
N LYS A 105 -34.30 -3.93 -5.40
CA LYS A 105 -34.41 -3.74 -3.95
C LYS A 105 -33.58 -4.78 -3.18
N ARG A 106 -33.66 -6.06 -3.58
CA ARG A 106 -32.81 -7.11 -2.98
C ARG A 106 -31.32 -6.84 -3.20
N TYR A 107 -30.93 -6.37 -4.38
CA TYR A 107 -29.54 -5.97 -4.66
C TYR A 107 -29.10 -4.79 -3.79
N ALA A 108 -29.97 -3.81 -3.55
CA ALA A 108 -29.70 -2.72 -2.62
C ALA A 108 -29.49 -3.24 -1.17
N ASP A 109 -30.18 -4.32 -0.80
CA ASP A 109 -30.00 -5.03 0.47
C ASP A 109 -28.85 -6.06 0.45
N ASN A 110 -27.99 -6.03 -0.58
CA ASN A 110 -26.86 -6.94 -0.82
C ASN A 110 -27.24 -8.43 -1.01
N ASP A 111 -28.50 -8.71 -1.36
CA ASP A 111 -28.97 -10.06 -1.68
C ASP A 111 -28.93 -10.32 -3.19
N PHE A 112 -27.83 -10.93 -3.64
CA PHE A 112 -27.57 -11.27 -5.05
C PHE A 112 -27.84 -12.75 -5.36
N GLN A 113 -28.71 -13.43 -4.59
CA GLN A 113 -29.01 -14.83 -4.84
C GLN A 113 -29.53 -15.07 -6.26
N LYS A 114 -29.26 -16.26 -6.79
CA LYS A 114 -29.64 -16.62 -8.15
C LYS A 114 -31.16 -16.63 -8.26
N GLN A 115 -31.69 -15.92 -9.25
CA GLN A 115 -33.11 -15.88 -9.54
C GLN A 115 -33.57 -17.23 -10.10
N GLU A 116 -34.72 -17.71 -9.64
CA GLU A 116 -35.40 -18.90 -10.12
C GLU A 116 -35.81 -18.73 -11.60
N SER A 117 -35.27 -19.59 -12.48
CA SER A 117 -35.45 -19.56 -13.94
C SER A 117 -36.90 -19.71 -14.44
N GLY A 118 -37.85 -20.05 -13.56
CA GLY A 118 -39.26 -20.26 -13.92
C GLY A 118 -40.10 -18.98 -14.08
N SER A 119 -39.60 -17.83 -13.61
CA SER A 119 -40.43 -16.63 -13.45
C SER A 119 -40.66 -15.84 -14.74
N ALA A 120 -39.77 -15.95 -15.72
CA ALA A 120 -39.76 -15.13 -16.94
C ALA A 120 -40.60 -15.70 -18.11
N GLN A 121 -41.42 -16.72 -17.86
CA GLN A 121 -42.29 -17.27 -18.90
C GLN A 121 -43.25 -16.17 -19.37
N ASN A 122 -43.14 -15.77 -20.65
CA ASN A 122 -43.95 -14.76 -21.36
C ASN A 122 -43.39 -13.33 -21.45
N LEU A 123 -42.14 -13.08 -21.03
CA LEU A 123 -41.45 -11.82 -21.35
C LEU A 123 -41.03 -11.79 -22.82
N GLN A 124 -41.22 -10.64 -23.48
CA GLN A 124 -40.76 -10.39 -24.86
C GLN A 124 -40.25 -8.95 -24.98
N GLY A 125 -39.39 -8.70 -25.98
CA GLY A 125 -38.90 -7.36 -26.30
C GLY A 125 -38.03 -6.75 -25.20
N GLU A 126 -38.18 -5.44 -24.97
CA GLU A 126 -37.33 -4.67 -24.06
C GLU A 126 -37.44 -5.14 -22.60
N LEU A 127 -38.62 -5.60 -22.16
CA LEU A 127 -38.80 -6.12 -20.80
C LEU A 127 -38.02 -7.43 -20.57
N GLN A 128 -37.86 -8.26 -21.60
CA GLN A 128 -37.01 -9.44 -21.52
C GLN A 128 -35.54 -9.04 -21.38
N ALA A 129 -35.07 -8.12 -22.22
CA ALA A 129 -33.70 -7.61 -22.16
C ALA A 129 -33.38 -6.97 -20.81
N MET A 130 -34.34 -6.23 -20.23
CA MET A 130 -34.22 -5.66 -18.90
C MET A 130 -34.06 -6.74 -17.82
N ASN A 131 -34.90 -7.78 -17.84
CA ASN A 131 -34.81 -8.89 -16.88
C ASN A 131 -33.49 -9.67 -17.00
N GLU A 132 -33.04 -9.94 -18.24
CA GLU A 132 -31.74 -10.58 -18.48
C GLU A 132 -30.56 -9.73 -18.00
N GLY A 133 -30.59 -8.41 -18.26
CA GLY A 133 -29.56 -7.47 -17.81
C GLY A 133 -29.44 -7.41 -16.28
N VAL A 134 -30.56 -7.38 -15.56
CA VAL A 134 -30.59 -7.42 -14.09
C VAL A 134 -30.08 -8.75 -13.56
N GLY A 135 -30.42 -9.87 -14.22
CA GLY A 135 -29.89 -11.19 -13.88
C GLY A 135 -28.38 -11.29 -14.06
N HIS A 136 -27.86 -10.79 -15.19
CA HIS A 136 -26.42 -10.74 -15.48
C HIS A 136 -25.68 -9.87 -14.46
N LEU A 137 -26.25 -8.71 -14.10
CA LEU A 137 -25.68 -7.84 -13.06
C LEU A 137 -25.51 -8.57 -11.73
N GLY A 138 -26.51 -9.35 -11.30
CA GLY A 138 -26.41 -10.16 -10.08
C GLY A 138 -25.35 -11.24 -10.17
N GLU A 139 -25.17 -11.86 -11.34
CA GLU A 139 -24.12 -12.84 -11.55
C GLU A 139 -22.72 -12.23 -11.44
N GLU A 140 -22.49 -11.10 -12.10
CA GLU A 140 -21.19 -10.40 -12.06
C GLU A 140 -20.86 -9.90 -10.65
N ILE A 141 -21.86 -9.39 -9.92
CA ILE A 141 -21.67 -8.99 -8.53
C ILE A 141 -21.29 -10.19 -7.65
N ARG A 142 -21.95 -11.35 -7.82
CA ARG A 142 -21.55 -12.58 -7.10
C ARG A 142 -20.12 -13.00 -7.42
N LYS A 143 -19.74 -13.00 -8.71
CA LYS A 143 -18.36 -13.32 -9.12
C LYS A 143 -17.36 -12.39 -8.43
N MET A 144 -17.65 -11.09 -8.42
CA MET A 144 -16.83 -10.09 -7.72
C MET A 144 -16.69 -10.42 -6.22
N PHE A 145 -17.76 -10.83 -5.54
CA PHE A 145 -17.67 -11.23 -4.12
C PHE A 145 -16.81 -12.47 -3.90
N PHE A 146 -16.91 -13.49 -4.76
CA PHE A 146 -16.03 -14.66 -4.69
C PHE A 146 -14.57 -14.27 -4.89
N THR A 147 -14.27 -13.45 -5.90
CA THR A 147 -12.91 -12.96 -6.14
C THR A 147 -12.40 -12.11 -4.99
N SER A 148 -13.22 -11.23 -4.42
CA SER A 148 -12.85 -10.41 -3.27
C SER A 148 -12.56 -11.26 -2.03
N LEU A 149 -13.33 -12.34 -1.82
CA LEU A 149 -13.09 -13.28 -0.72
C LEU A 149 -11.77 -14.02 -0.90
N ASP A 150 -11.47 -14.48 -2.12
CA ASP A 150 -10.20 -15.14 -2.42
C ASP A 150 -9.03 -14.17 -2.27
N PHE A 151 -9.17 -12.92 -2.71
CA PHE A 151 -8.17 -11.88 -2.47
C PHE A 151 -7.91 -11.67 -0.98
N ALA A 152 -8.97 -11.59 -0.16
CA ALA A 152 -8.83 -11.44 1.29
C ALA A 152 -8.11 -12.63 1.95
N LYS A 153 -8.41 -13.86 1.52
CA LYS A 153 -7.70 -15.07 2.00
C LYS A 153 -6.23 -15.06 1.59
N SER A 154 -5.93 -14.75 0.33
CA SER A 154 -4.56 -14.66 -0.15
C SER A 154 -3.77 -13.57 0.58
N LEU A 155 -4.38 -12.41 0.83
CA LEU A 155 -3.76 -11.33 1.60
C LEU A 155 -3.43 -11.76 3.03
N ASN A 156 -4.34 -12.48 3.69
CA ASN A 156 -4.10 -13.01 5.04
C ASN A 156 -2.92 -14.01 5.06
N ILE A 157 -2.85 -14.93 4.10
CA ILE A 157 -1.73 -15.87 3.96
C ILE A 157 -0.42 -15.11 3.75
N LYS A 158 -0.40 -14.11 2.86
CA LYS A 158 0.79 -13.30 2.58
C LYS A 158 1.22 -12.44 3.77
N ALA A 159 0.28 -11.91 4.54
CA ALA A 159 0.60 -11.20 5.78
C ALA A 159 1.29 -12.12 6.80
N LYS A 160 0.83 -13.38 6.92
CA LYS A 160 1.44 -14.37 7.81
C LYS A 160 2.83 -14.80 7.33
N GLU A 161 3.01 -15.06 6.03
CA GLU A 161 4.34 -15.35 5.46
C GLU A 161 5.34 -14.20 5.70
N LEU A 162 4.87 -12.95 5.63
CA LEU A 162 5.68 -11.78 5.92
C LEU A 162 6.05 -11.70 7.40
N GLU A 163 5.10 -11.95 8.31
CA GLU A 163 5.34 -12.00 9.76
C GLU A 163 6.42 -13.04 10.11
N ASP A 164 6.30 -14.26 9.57
CA ASP A 164 7.29 -15.33 9.75
C ASP A 164 8.67 -14.92 9.20
N SER A 165 8.71 -14.26 8.03
CA SER A 165 9.96 -13.79 7.42
C SER A 165 10.65 -12.70 8.25
N VAL A 166 9.87 -11.77 8.83
CA VAL A 166 10.40 -10.73 9.71
C VAL A 166 10.96 -11.33 11.00
N MET A 167 10.31 -12.36 11.55
CA MET A 167 10.79 -13.07 12.74
C MET A 167 12.14 -13.74 12.48
N VAL A 168 12.25 -14.52 11.39
CA VAL A 168 13.51 -15.17 11.00
C VAL A 168 14.61 -14.14 10.73
N MET A 169 14.29 -13.04 10.06
CA MET A 169 15.25 -11.96 9.82
C MET A 169 15.72 -11.32 11.12
N SER A 170 14.81 -11.05 12.06
CA SER A 170 15.15 -10.49 13.37
C SER A 170 16.07 -11.41 14.17
N GLU A 171 15.77 -12.71 14.22
CA GLU A 171 16.63 -13.71 14.87
C GLU A 171 18.01 -13.77 14.21
N SER A 172 18.08 -13.77 12.88
CA SER A 172 19.34 -13.77 12.14
C SER A 172 20.15 -12.50 12.40
N THR A 173 19.51 -11.33 12.41
CA THR A 173 20.17 -10.05 12.70
C THR A 173 20.71 -10.01 14.11
N GLN A 174 19.93 -10.49 15.10
CA GLN A 174 20.38 -10.59 16.48
C GLN A 174 21.62 -11.49 16.60
N LYS A 175 21.61 -12.65 15.95
CA LYS A 175 22.76 -13.55 15.93
C LYS A 175 24.00 -12.91 15.29
N SER A 176 23.84 -12.25 14.14
CA SER A 176 24.96 -11.56 13.47
C SER A 176 25.52 -10.40 14.30
N LEU A 177 24.67 -9.68 15.04
CA LEU A 177 25.11 -8.65 16.00
C LEU A 177 25.91 -9.26 17.16
N GLU A 178 25.47 -10.39 17.71
CA GLU A 178 26.19 -11.11 18.76
C GLU A 178 27.57 -11.60 18.28
N GLU A 179 27.64 -12.19 17.09
CA GLU A 179 28.89 -12.60 16.45
C GLU A 179 29.84 -11.40 16.22
N THR A 180 29.29 -10.27 15.77
CA THR A 180 30.05 -9.04 15.56
C THR A 180 30.59 -8.48 16.88
N ALA A 181 29.76 -8.44 17.93
CA ALA A 181 30.17 -7.97 19.26
C ALA A 181 31.30 -8.84 19.85
N ASN A 182 31.24 -10.15 19.64
CA ASN A 182 32.31 -11.07 20.06
C ASN A 182 33.60 -10.82 19.28
N ALA A 183 33.53 -10.67 17.95
CA ALA A 183 34.70 -10.35 17.13
C ALA A 183 35.34 -9.01 17.53
N VAL A 184 34.54 -7.99 17.81
CA VAL A 184 35.03 -6.68 18.27
C VAL A 184 35.72 -6.80 19.64
N ARG A 185 35.19 -7.62 20.55
CA ARG A 185 35.83 -7.88 21.85
C ARG A 185 37.19 -8.58 21.69
N GLU A 186 37.28 -9.58 20.81
CA GLU A 186 38.55 -10.26 20.51
C GLU A 186 39.60 -9.30 19.92
N ILE A 187 39.18 -8.37 19.04
CA ILE A 187 40.07 -7.34 18.49
C ILE A 187 40.56 -6.41 19.61
N ALA A 188 39.68 -5.98 20.52
CA ALA A 188 40.05 -5.12 21.64
C ALA A 188 41.11 -5.78 22.54
N GLU A 189 40.91 -7.06 22.89
CA GLU A 189 41.87 -7.85 23.68
C GLU A 189 43.20 -8.00 22.94
N SER A 190 43.16 -8.25 21.63
CA SER A 190 44.37 -8.33 20.80
C SER A 190 45.14 -7.02 20.79
N MET A 191 44.46 -5.88 20.61
CA MET A 191 45.08 -4.55 20.61
C MET A 191 45.75 -4.23 21.95
N GLN A 192 45.11 -4.57 23.07
CA GLN A 192 45.72 -4.42 24.39
C GLN A 192 46.98 -5.27 24.55
N GLY A 193 46.99 -6.47 23.96
CA GLY A 193 48.18 -7.32 23.89
C GLY A 193 49.32 -6.69 23.07
N VAL A 194 49.00 -6.09 21.93
CA VAL A 194 49.99 -5.39 21.09
C VAL A 194 50.57 -4.18 21.81
N ASP A 195 49.75 -3.37 22.49
CA ASP A 195 50.20 -2.21 23.28
C ASP A 195 51.20 -2.61 24.38
N SER A 196 50.87 -3.65 25.13
CA SER A 196 51.76 -4.21 26.15
C SER A 196 53.10 -4.66 25.57
N LYS A 197 53.08 -5.33 24.41
CA LYS A 197 54.31 -5.77 23.74
C LYS A 197 55.12 -4.59 23.19
N ALA A 198 54.46 -3.56 22.66
CA ALA A 198 55.10 -2.33 22.22
C ALA A 198 55.86 -1.65 23.38
N GLN A 199 55.21 -1.50 24.55
CA GLN A 199 55.85 -0.95 25.75
C GLN A 199 57.07 -1.77 26.20
N GLU A 200 57.00 -3.10 26.13
CA GLU A 200 58.13 -3.97 26.44
C GLU A 200 59.31 -3.72 25.50
N VAL A 201 59.07 -3.53 24.19
CA VAL A 201 60.14 -3.25 23.23
C VAL A 201 60.73 -1.85 23.42
N VAL A 202 59.95 -0.84 23.84
CA VAL A 202 60.48 0.48 24.25
C VAL A 202 61.45 0.30 25.41
N GLN A 203 61.06 -0.45 26.45
CA GLN A 203 61.91 -0.69 27.61
C GLN A 203 63.21 -1.42 27.23
N GLN A 204 63.12 -2.45 26.39
CA GLN A 204 64.29 -3.17 25.87
C GLN A 204 65.20 -2.25 25.05
N SER A 205 64.63 -1.35 24.26
CA SER A 205 65.39 -0.38 23.46
C SER A 205 66.16 0.61 24.33
N ASP A 206 65.57 1.05 25.44
CA ASP A 206 66.26 1.91 26.42
C ASP A 206 67.38 1.17 27.14
N ASP A 207 67.22 -0.12 27.43
CA ASP A 207 68.30 -0.94 27.99
C ASP A 207 69.44 -1.15 26.98
N ILE A 208 69.12 -1.33 25.69
CA ILE A 208 70.12 -1.36 24.62
C ILE A 208 70.87 -0.02 24.55
N LYS A 209 70.18 1.13 24.65
CA LYS A 209 70.84 2.45 24.68
C LYS A 209 71.83 2.58 25.83
N LYS A 210 71.50 2.09 27.03
CA LYS A 210 72.43 2.08 28.18
C LYS A 210 73.67 1.25 27.88
N ILE A 211 73.51 0.07 27.27
CA ILE A 211 74.63 -0.78 26.87
C ILE A 211 75.49 -0.08 25.82
N LEU A 212 74.89 0.55 24.81
CA LEU A 212 75.62 1.30 23.79
C LEU A 212 76.43 2.45 24.41
N GLY A 213 75.86 3.16 25.39
CA GLY A 213 76.57 4.18 26.15
C GLY A 213 77.80 3.62 26.88
N PHE A 214 77.65 2.49 27.56
CA PHE A 214 78.77 1.82 28.22
C PHE A 214 79.86 1.35 27.25
N ILE A 215 79.50 0.82 26.07
CA ILE A 215 80.49 0.43 25.05
C ILE A 215 81.18 1.68 24.47
N ALA A 216 80.45 2.80 24.32
CA ALA A 216 81.03 4.06 23.87
C ALA A 216 82.09 4.57 24.84
N GLU A 217 81.81 4.52 26.15
CA GLU A 217 82.79 4.84 27.20
C GLU A 217 84.02 3.94 27.14
N ILE A 218 83.84 2.62 26.92
CA ILE A 218 84.97 1.68 26.74
C ILE A 218 85.78 2.03 25.50
N ALA A 219 85.13 2.35 24.38
CA ALA A 219 85.81 2.72 23.14
C ALA A 219 86.61 4.02 23.32
N ASP A 220 86.06 5.02 24.01
CA ASP A 220 86.76 6.25 24.40
C ASP A 220 87.98 5.97 25.27
N GLN A 221 87.85 5.14 26.31
CA GLN A 221 88.96 4.74 27.17
C GLN A 221 90.04 3.98 26.38
N THR A 222 89.63 3.09 25.47
CA THR A 222 90.54 2.33 24.61
C THR A 222 91.31 3.25 23.67
N ASN A 223 90.63 4.25 23.10
CA ASN A 223 91.24 5.28 22.26
C ASN A 223 92.27 6.10 23.04
N LEU A 224 91.95 6.49 24.27
CA LEU A 224 92.84 7.22 25.18
C LEU A 224 94.07 6.40 25.59
N LEU A 225 93.87 5.12 25.89
CA LEU A 225 94.95 4.17 26.20
C LEU A 225 95.88 3.97 25.00
N ALA A 226 95.32 3.81 23.80
CA ALA A 226 96.07 3.69 22.56
C ALA A 226 96.88 4.96 22.26
N LEU A 227 96.29 6.14 22.47
CA LEU A 227 96.99 7.42 22.32
C LEU A 227 98.17 7.54 23.28
N ASN A 228 97.98 7.20 24.56
CA ASN A 228 99.05 7.20 25.54
C ASN A 228 100.18 6.22 25.17
N ALA A 229 99.82 5.04 24.66
CA ALA A 229 100.79 4.05 24.18
C ALA A 229 101.56 4.53 22.94
N ALA A 230 100.89 5.21 22.00
CA ALA A 230 101.52 5.79 20.83
C ALA A 230 102.51 6.91 21.19
N ILE A 231 102.16 7.76 22.18
CA ILE A 231 103.05 8.81 22.72
C ILE A 231 104.30 8.18 23.33
N GLU A 232 104.15 7.17 24.18
CA GLU A 232 105.28 6.53 24.85
C GLU A 232 106.16 5.73 23.87
N ALA A 233 105.55 5.11 22.85
CA ALA A 233 106.26 4.46 21.76
C ALA A 233 107.10 5.44 20.93
N ALA A 234 106.57 6.63 20.64
CA ALA A 234 107.31 7.70 19.98
C ALA A 234 108.48 8.21 20.85
N ARG A 235 108.30 8.23 22.17
CA ARG A 235 109.30 8.63 23.16
C ARG A 235 110.48 7.64 23.26
N ALA A 236 110.22 6.35 23.03
CA ALA A 236 111.24 5.29 23.01
C ALA A 236 112.08 5.22 21.72
N GLY A 237 111.76 6.04 20.70
CA GLY A 237 112.52 6.11 19.45
C GLY A 237 112.48 4.81 18.63
N GLU A 238 113.63 4.33 18.16
CA GLU A 238 113.74 3.11 17.33
C GLU A 238 113.22 1.84 18.03
N TYR A 239 113.30 1.77 19.36
CA TYR A 239 112.85 0.60 20.13
C TYR A 239 111.31 0.53 20.30
N GLY A 240 110.59 1.64 20.08
CA GLY A 240 109.13 1.71 20.22
C GLY A 240 108.37 1.45 18.92
N ARG A 241 109.06 1.20 17.80
CA ARG A 241 108.47 1.22 16.46
C ARG A 241 107.37 0.17 16.24
N SER A 242 107.52 -1.04 16.81
CA SER A 242 106.48 -2.09 16.75
C SER A 242 105.28 -1.78 17.65
N VAL A 243 105.51 -1.14 18.80
CA VAL A 243 104.47 -0.73 19.74
C VAL A 243 103.65 0.43 19.18
N ALA A 244 104.28 1.37 18.46
CA ALA A 244 103.60 2.47 17.79
C ALA A 244 102.58 1.98 16.75
N VAL A 245 102.95 0.99 15.92
CA VAL A 245 102.03 0.40 14.91
C VAL A 245 100.84 -0.28 15.57
N ILE A 246 101.06 -1.02 16.67
CA ILE A 246 99.97 -1.66 17.43
C ILE A 246 99.06 -0.60 18.06
N ALA A 247 99.63 0.46 18.63
CA ALA A 247 98.86 1.54 19.23
C ALA A 247 97.98 2.26 18.20
N ASP A 248 98.48 2.56 16.99
CA ASP A 248 97.69 3.16 15.91
C ASP A 248 96.56 2.24 15.43
N GLU A 249 96.79 0.92 15.35
CA GLU A 249 95.75 -0.05 14.98
C GLU A 249 94.65 -0.15 16.04
N VAL A 250 95.02 -0.18 17.33
CA VAL A 250 94.05 -0.16 18.45
C VAL A 250 93.25 1.15 18.44
N ARG A 251 93.90 2.28 18.14
CA ARG A 251 93.24 3.58 18.02
C ARG A 251 92.21 3.59 16.89
N ASN A 252 92.58 3.08 15.72
CA ASN A 252 91.69 2.95 14.57
C ASN A 252 90.49 2.04 14.89
N LEU A 253 90.73 0.91 15.57
CA LEU A 253 89.66 0.00 15.99
C LEU A 253 88.67 0.67 16.97
N ALA A 254 89.18 1.49 17.90
CA ALA A 254 88.35 2.27 18.81
C ALA A 254 87.51 3.33 18.08
N GLU A 255 88.11 4.10 17.17
CA GLU A 255 87.41 5.07 16.32
C GLU A 255 86.32 4.39 15.46
N ARG A 256 86.62 3.23 14.85
CA ARG A 256 85.64 2.43 14.10
C ARG A 256 84.51 1.93 14.98
N THR A 257 84.81 1.49 16.21
CA THR A 257 83.80 1.05 17.18
C THR A 257 82.85 2.19 17.52
N GLN A 258 83.36 3.40 17.79
CA GLN A 258 82.53 4.57 18.05
C GLN A 258 81.59 4.90 16.88
N LYS A 259 82.12 4.85 15.65
CA LYS A 259 81.28 5.08 14.46
C LYS A 259 80.14 4.07 14.37
N SER A 260 80.44 2.77 14.55
CA SER A 260 79.40 1.73 14.53
C SER A 260 78.40 1.87 15.67
N LEU A 261 78.82 2.28 16.88
CA LEU A 261 77.89 2.57 17.97
C LEU A 261 76.95 3.73 17.64
N GLY A 262 77.43 4.76 16.94
CA GLY A 262 76.59 5.85 16.43
C GLY A 262 75.52 5.37 15.44
N GLU A 263 75.90 4.49 14.51
CA GLU A 263 74.98 3.88 13.53
C GLU A 263 73.93 2.98 14.21
N ILE A 264 74.34 2.17 15.20
CA ILE A 264 73.41 1.35 16.00
C ILE A 264 72.49 2.24 16.84
N GLY A 265 73.01 3.27 17.49
CA GLY A 265 72.21 4.22 18.27
C GLY A 265 71.14 4.93 17.43
N ALA A 266 71.49 5.34 16.20
CA ALA A 266 70.51 5.88 15.25
C ALA A 266 69.43 4.85 14.89
N SER A 267 69.81 3.60 14.66
CA SER A 267 68.87 2.51 14.36
C SER A 267 67.91 2.22 15.53
N VAL A 268 68.41 2.22 16.77
CA VAL A 268 67.58 2.05 17.97
C VAL A 268 66.62 3.22 18.15
N ASN A 269 67.05 4.46 17.87
CA ASN A 269 66.17 5.62 17.92
C ASN A 269 65.02 5.53 16.90
N LEU A 270 65.31 5.09 15.67
CA LEU A 270 64.28 4.84 14.67
C LEU A 270 63.30 3.75 15.12
N LEU A 271 63.80 2.69 15.75
CA LEU A 271 62.99 1.61 16.30
C LEU A 271 62.01 2.12 17.37
N VAL A 272 62.51 2.93 18.30
CA VAL A 272 61.68 3.57 19.34
C VAL A 272 60.63 4.48 18.72
N GLN A 273 61.00 5.28 17.72
CA GLN A 273 60.04 6.14 17.02
C GLN A 273 58.92 5.31 16.35
N SER A 274 59.28 4.25 15.61
CA SER A 274 58.29 3.39 14.96
C SER A 274 57.34 2.71 15.95
N ILE A 275 57.82 2.39 17.17
CA ILE A 275 56.98 1.81 18.22
C ILE A 275 56.06 2.87 18.84
N ASN A 276 56.51 4.11 19.02
CA ASN A 276 55.64 5.19 19.48
C ASN A 276 54.52 5.49 18.46
N ASP A 277 54.85 5.52 17.17
CA ASP A 277 53.88 5.68 16.09
C ASP A 277 52.86 4.50 16.07
N MET A 278 53.33 3.29 16.39
CA MET A 278 52.47 2.12 16.56
C MET A 278 51.54 2.27 17.78
N GLY A 279 52.04 2.77 18.91
CA GLY A 279 51.23 3.06 20.10
C GLY A 279 50.12 4.09 19.83
N GLU A 280 50.42 5.15 19.07
CA GLU A 280 49.40 6.11 18.63
C GLU A 280 48.35 5.45 17.73
N SER A 281 48.78 4.61 16.79
CA SER A 281 47.87 3.87 15.90
C SER A 281 46.94 2.93 16.66
N ILE A 282 47.46 2.22 17.68
CA ILE A 282 46.66 1.35 18.56
C ILE A 282 45.63 2.17 19.33
N LYS A 283 46.00 3.34 19.85
CA LYS A 283 45.08 4.21 20.56
C LYS A 283 43.90 4.65 19.66
N VAL A 284 44.19 5.08 18.44
CA VAL A 284 43.14 5.44 17.46
C VAL A 284 42.24 4.25 17.13
N GLN A 285 42.80 3.05 17.00
CA GLN A 285 42.01 1.83 16.76
C GLN A 285 41.12 1.46 17.96
N MET A 286 41.61 1.64 19.18
CA MET A 286 40.84 1.44 20.41
C MET A 286 39.65 2.41 20.52
N GLU A 287 39.85 3.68 20.18
CA GLU A 287 38.75 4.67 20.08
C GLU A 287 37.72 4.25 19.02
N GLY A 288 38.19 3.73 17.86
CA GLY A 288 37.30 3.20 16.82
C GLY A 288 36.48 1.99 17.29
N ILE A 289 37.08 1.10 18.08
CA ILE A 289 36.40 -0.06 18.68
C ILE A 289 35.35 0.39 19.71
N GLU A 290 35.65 1.41 20.51
CA GLU A 290 34.70 1.98 21.48
C GLU A 290 33.44 2.51 20.77
N HIS A 291 33.61 3.25 19.68
CA HIS A 291 32.48 3.70 18.86
C HIS A 291 31.66 2.57 18.26
N ILE A 292 32.30 1.49 17.80
CA ILE A 292 31.58 0.30 17.31
C ILE A 292 30.79 -0.36 18.44
N ASN A 293 31.39 -0.48 19.63
CA ASN A 293 30.74 -1.08 20.79
C ASN A 293 29.54 -0.24 21.28
N GLU A 294 29.65 1.09 21.27
CA GLU A 294 28.52 1.99 21.54
C GLU A 294 27.39 1.82 20.51
N ALA A 295 27.73 1.66 19.23
CA ALA A 295 26.73 1.47 18.18
C ALA A 295 26.04 0.09 18.22
N LEU A 296 26.67 -0.91 18.85
CA LEU A 296 26.13 -2.27 19.02
C LEU A 296 25.25 -2.43 20.26
N LEU A 297 25.34 -1.51 21.22
CA LEU A 297 24.49 -1.47 22.41
C LEU A 297 23.28 -0.56 22.13
N PRO A 298 22.04 -1.07 22.16
CA PRO A 298 20.84 -0.27 21.94
C PRO A 298 20.59 0.78 23.02
#